data_AF-A0A838VPG9-F1
#
_entry.id   AF-A0A838VPG9-F1
#
_cell.length_a   1.000
_cell.length_b   1.000
_cell.length_c   1.000
_cell.angle_alpha   90.00
_cell.angle_beta   90.00
_cell.angle_gamma   90.00
#
_symmetry.space_group_name_H-M   'P 1'
#
loop_
_entity.id
_entity.type
_entity.pdbx_description
1 polymer ?
#
loop_
_entity_poly.entity_id
_entity_poly.type
_entity_poly.pdbx_seq_one_letter_code
_entity_poly.pdbx_strand_id
1 'polypeptide(L)'
;MTSYLLDTNIILLIEFWVVATRPSAVNGLGWTVEETEQAVQMLINQFQWLEEIPDIFRLWFSLVTTHKISGKRTHDLRIQAVMLAHNISHILTLNPKDFVEIEGITIIHPNSINS
;
A
#
# COMPACT_ATOMS: atom_id res chain seq x y z
N MET A 1 -12.03 -13.82 -12.94
CA MET A 1 -12.40 -12.41 -12.68
C MET A 1 -11.32 -11.88 -11.75
N THR A 2 -10.28 -11.29 -12.33
CA THR A 2 -9.07 -10.88 -11.61
C THR A 2 -9.39 -9.59 -10.89
N SER A 3 -9.81 -9.68 -9.63
CA SER A 3 -10.00 -8.53 -8.76
C SER A 3 -8.63 -7.96 -8.42
N TYR A 4 -8.30 -6.80 -9.02
CA TYR A 4 -7.11 -6.05 -8.64
C TYR A 4 -7.39 -5.38 -7.28
N LEU A 5 -6.94 -6.03 -6.21
CA LEU A 5 -7.03 -5.51 -4.85
C LEU A 5 -5.87 -4.53 -4.63
N LEU A 6 -6.16 -3.22 -4.68
CA LEU A 6 -5.30 -2.20 -4.10
C LEU A 6 -5.66 -2.11 -2.61
N ASP A 7 -5.18 -3.09 -1.87
CA ASP A 7 -5.56 -3.34 -0.49
C ASP A 7 -4.40 -3.06 0.45
N THR A 8 -4.74 -2.51 1.61
CA THR A 8 -3.96 -1.61 2.50
C THR A 8 -4.24 -0.17 2.16
N ASN A 9 -4.29 0.74 3.14
CA ASN A 9 -3.84 2.13 3.03
C ASN A 9 -4.73 3.27 3.52
N ILE A 10 -5.00 3.25 4.81
CA ILE A 10 -4.94 4.54 5.52
C ILE A 10 -3.57 5.21 5.26
N ILE A 11 -2.46 4.44 5.26
CA ILE A 11 -1.10 4.99 5.04
C ILE A 11 -0.88 5.51 3.60
N LEU A 12 -1.05 4.74 2.52
CA LEU A 12 -0.91 5.30 1.16
C LEU A 12 -1.89 6.45 0.88
N LEU A 13 -3.12 6.46 1.42
CA LEU A 13 -4.00 7.63 1.22
C LEU A 13 -3.46 8.87 1.95
N ILE A 14 -2.88 8.70 3.15
CA ILE A 14 -2.15 9.77 3.84
C ILE A 14 -0.91 10.21 3.04
N GLU A 15 -0.10 9.27 2.54
CA GLU A 15 1.08 9.58 1.73
C GLU A 15 0.71 10.27 0.42
N PHE A 16 -0.35 9.81 -0.24
CA PHE A 16 -0.95 10.44 -1.40
C PHE A 16 -1.39 11.86 -1.06
N TRP A 17 -2.13 12.07 0.04
CA TRP A 17 -2.58 13.38 0.46
C TRP A 17 -1.41 14.35 0.69
N VAL A 18 -0.36 13.88 1.38
CA VAL A 18 0.87 14.64 1.61
C VAL A 18 1.53 15.03 0.29
N VAL A 19 1.66 14.12 -0.66
CA VAL A 19 2.29 14.41 -1.96
C VAL A 19 1.41 15.29 -2.83
N ALA A 20 0.09 15.07 -2.83
CA ALA A 20 -0.87 15.79 -3.63
C ALA A 20 -0.93 17.27 -3.24
N THR A 21 -1.04 17.55 -1.94
CA THR A 21 -1.15 18.92 -1.41
C THR A 21 0.21 19.62 -1.25
N ARG A 22 1.31 18.88 -1.31
CA ARG A 22 2.66 19.48 -1.25
C ARG A 22 2.88 20.37 -2.49
N PRO A 23 3.47 21.58 -2.34
CA PRO A 23 3.73 22.45 -3.48
C PRO A 23 4.62 21.79 -4.54
N SER A 24 4.33 22.08 -5.81
CA SER A 24 5.09 21.56 -6.96
C SER A 24 6.57 21.93 -6.92
N ALA A 25 6.90 23.12 -6.38
CA ALA A 25 8.27 23.60 -6.18
C ALA A 25 9.14 22.67 -5.30
N VAL A 26 8.54 21.81 -4.48
CA VAL A 26 9.24 20.85 -3.61
C VAL A 26 8.77 19.41 -3.88
N ASN A 27 8.56 19.08 -5.15
CA ASN A 27 8.24 17.73 -5.64
C ASN A 27 6.89 17.19 -5.12
N GLY A 28 5.88 18.05 -4.96
CA GLY A 28 4.48 17.62 -4.80
C GLY A 28 3.65 17.87 -6.06
N LEU A 29 2.33 17.64 -5.98
CA LEU A 29 1.42 17.91 -7.11
C LEU A 29 0.87 19.34 -7.07
N GLY A 30 0.93 20.03 -5.92
CA GLY A 30 0.43 21.38 -5.74
C GLY A 30 -1.09 21.50 -5.84
N TRP A 31 -1.80 20.39 -5.63
CA TRP A 31 -3.26 20.35 -5.68
C TRP A 31 -3.86 21.07 -4.47
N THR A 32 -5.08 21.59 -4.65
CA THR A 32 -5.86 22.09 -3.52
C THR A 32 -6.36 20.93 -2.66
N VAL A 33 -6.85 21.26 -1.46
CA VAL A 33 -7.50 20.28 -0.59
C VAL A 33 -8.73 19.67 -1.25
N GLU A 34 -9.51 20.48 -1.97
CA GLU A 34 -10.73 20.06 -2.66
C GLU A 34 -10.44 19.09 -3.82
N GLU A 35 -9.42 19.38 -4.64
CA GLU A 35 -8.96 18.48 -5.70
C GLU A 35 -8.47 17.14 -5.13
N THR A 36 -7.71 17.20 -4.04
CA THR A 36 -7.20 16.01 -3.37
C THR A 36 -8.31 15.19 -2.74
N GLU A 37 -9.29 15.83 -2.10
CA GLU A 37 -10.47 15.18 -1.54
C GLU A 37 -11.26 14.43 -2.61
N GLN A 38 -11.55 15.07 -3.75
CA GLN A 38 -12.27 14.43 -4.85
C GLN A 38 -11.54 13.19 -5.36
N ALA A 39 -10.21 13.27 -5.54
CA ALA A 39 -9.41 12.14 -5.95
C ALA A 39 -9.43 11.00 -4.93
N VAL A 40 -9.31 11.32 -3.62
CA VAL A 40 -9.42 10.31 -2.56
C VAL A 40 -10.80 9.66 -2.58
N GLN A 41 -11.89 10.43 -2.62
CA GLN A 41 -13.26 9.88 -2.68
C GLN A 41 -13.45 8.95 -3.88
N MET A 42 -12.89 9.29 -5.04
CA MET A 42 -12.91 8.41 -6.22
C MET A 42 -12.19 7.08 -5.96
N LEU A 43 -11.05 7.09 -5.27
CA LEU A 43 -10.34 5.87 -4.88
C LEU A 43 -11.13 5.06 -3.85
N ILE A 44 -11.67 5.72 -2.81
CA ILE A 44 -12.49 5.08 -1.76
C ILE A 44 -13.65 4.29 -2.40
N ASN A 45 -14.29 4.87 -3.42
CA ASN A 45 -15.47 4.28 -4.07
C ASN A 45 -15.15 3.19 -5.11
N GLN A 46 -13.89 3.04 -5.54
CA GLN A 46 -13.49 2.07 -6.55
C GLN A 46 -12.99 0.74 -5.96
N PHE A 47 -12.54 0.75 -4.71
CA PHE A 47 -11.90 -0.40 -4.08
C PHE A 47 -12.70 -0.90 -2.87
N GLN A 48 -12.57 -2.20 -2.60
CA GLN A 48 -13.05 -2.75 -1.34
C GLN A 48 -12.12 -2.31 -0.21
N TRP A 49 -12.68 -2.04 0.96
CA TRP A 49 -11.90 -1.62 2.12
C TRP A 49 -11.67 -2.80 3.04
N LEU A 50 -10.40 -3.05 3.36
CA LEU A 50 -10.03 -4.00 4.39
C LEU A 50 -10.14 -3.36 5.78
N GLU A 51 -10.69 -4.12 6.71
CA GLU A 51 -10.80 -3.73 8.11
C GLU A 51 -9.42 -3.67 8.78
N GLU A 52 -9.19 -2.64 9.60
CA GLU A 52 -8.02 -2.55 10.45
C GLU A 52 -8.18 -3.48 11.67
N ILE A 53 -7.76 -4.73 11.53
CA ILE A 53 -7.82 -5.75 12.58
C ILE A 53 -6.52 -5.82 13.40
N PRO A 54 -6.57 -6.17 14.70
CA PRO A 54 -5.39 -6.22 15.58
C PRO A 54 -4.25 -7.13 15.06
N ASP A 55 -4.58 -8.16 14.30
CA ASP A 55 -3.62 -9.11 13.76
C ASP A 55 -2.64 -8.47 12.77
N ILE A 56 -3.03 -7.39 12.10
CA ILE A 56 -2.15 -6.66 11.19
C ILE A 56 -0.92 -6.14 11.93
N PHE A 57 -1.11 -5.51 13.10
CA PHE A 57 0.02 -5.03 13.90
C PHE A 57 0.87 -6.19 14.43
N ARG A 58 0.25 -7.28 14.88
CA ARG A 58 0.97 -8.47 15.36
C ARG A 58 1.86 -9.07 14.28
N LEU A 59 1.31 -9.26 13.07
CA LEU A 59 2.04 -9.75 11.92
C LEU A 59 3.15 -8.78 11.51
N TRP A 60 2.83 -7.50 11.37
CA TRP A 60 3.83 -6.48 11.04
C TRP A 60 4.98 -6.43 12.04
N PHE A 61 4.68 -6.47 13.34
CA PHE A 61 5.71 -6.43 14.39
C PHE A 61 6.58 -7.70 14.37
N SER A 62 5.99 -8.87 14.12
CA SER A 62 6.73 -10.11 13.92
C SER A 62 7.66 -10.03 12.70
N LEU A 63 7.13 -9.56 11.57
CA LEU A 63 7.89 -9.43 10.33
C LEU A 63 9.02 -8.40 10.44
N VAL A 64 8.75 -7.21 10.97
CA VAL A 64 9.73 -6.13 11.05
C VAL A 64 10.92 -6.51 11.93
N THR A 65 10.66 -7.23 13.02
CA THR A 65 11.69 -7.71 13.94
C THR A 65 12.46 -8.90 13.38
N THR A 66 11.76 -9.88 12.79
CA THR A 66 12.37 -11.08 12.18
C THR A 66 13.29 -10.72 11.01
N HIS A 67 12.82 -9.86 10.12
CA HIS A 67 13.57 -9.45 8.92
C HIS A 67 14.49 -8.24 9.17
N LYS A 68 14.57 -7.75 10.43
CA LYS A 68 15.40 -6.60 10.85
C LYS A 68 15.21 -5.38 9.95
N ILE A 69 13.96 -5.13 9.55
CA ILE A 69 13.61 -4.05 8.65
C ILE A 69 13.62 -2.73 9.43
N SER A 70 14.18 -1.69 8.82
CA SER A 70 14.29 -0.36 9.42
C SER A 70 14.11 0.73 8.36
N GLY A 71 13.81 1.95 8.82
CA GLY A 71 13.62 3.11 7.94
C GLY A 71 12.41 2.95 7.02
N LYS A 72 12.48 3.54 5.82
CA LYS A 72 11.36 3.64 4.88
C LYS A 72 10.64 2.32 4.57
N ARG A 73 11.38 1.20 4.56
CA ARG A 73 10.84 -0.14 4.22
C ARG A 73 9.83 -0.68 5.24
N THR A 74 9.70 -0.08 6.43
CA THR A 74 8.68 -0.49 7.41
C THR A 74 7.24 -0.22 6.92
N HIS A 75 7.03 0.81 6.10
CA HIS A 75 5.74 1.12 5.50
C HIS A 75 5.35 0.05 4.47
N ASP A 76 6.26 -0.30 3.57
CA ASP A 76 6.03 -1.36 2.57
C ASP A 76 5.81 -2.73 3.23
N LEU A 77 6.48 -3.00 4.36
CA LEU A 77 6.24 -4.22 5.13
C LEU A 77 4.86 -4.27 5.77
N ARG A 78 4.28 -3.11 6.12
CA ARG A 78 2.92 -3.03 6.63
C ARG A 78 1.91 -3.48 5.57
N ILE A 79 2.16 -3.17 4.31
CA ILE A 79 1.31 -3.62 3.19
C ILE A 79 1.22 -5.15 3.22
N GLN A 80 2.37 -5.82 3.30
CA GLN A 80 2.45 -7.28 3.34
C GLN A 80 1.76 -7.88 4.58
N ALA A 81 1.86 -7.21 5.74
CA ALA A 81 1.20 -7.67 6.97
C ALA A 81 -0.33 -7.63 6.86
N VAL A 82 -0.90 -6.62 6.22
CA VAL A 82 -2.35 -6.58 5.97
C VAL A 82 -2.76 -7.66 4.98
N MET A 83 -1.99 -7.85 3.91
CA MET A 83 -2.26 -8.90 2.92
C MET A 83 -2.33 -10.27 3.60
N LEU A 84 -1.35 -10.58 4.47
CA LEU A 84 -1.38 -11.80 5.27
C LEU A 84 -2.58 -11.87 6.22
N ALA A 85 -2.90 -10.78 6.94
CA ALA A 85 -4.01 -10.74 7.88
C ALA A 85 -5.38 -11.01 7.21
N HIS A 86 -5.52 -10.63 5.94
CA HIS A 86 -6.73 -10.79 5.13
C HIS A 86 -6.65 -11.97 4.14
N ASN A 87 -5.62 -12.81 4.22
CA ASN A 87 -5.39 -13.96 3.32
C ASN A 87 -5.32 -13.59 1.83
N ILE A 88 -4.81 -12.41 1.52
CA ILE A 88 -4.55 -11.96 0.15
C ILE A 88 -3.10 -12.30 -0.20
N SER A 89 -2.92 -13.06 -1.26
CA SER A 89 -1.62 -13.65 -1.60
C SER A 89 -0.83 -12.90 -2.65
N HIS A 90 -1.37 -11.84 -3.27
CA HIS A 90 -0.75 -11.19 -4.41
C HIS A 90 -0.70 -9.67 -4.23
N ILE A 91 0.49 -9.10 -4.41
CA ILE A 91 0.70 -7.65 -4.45
C ILE A 91 1.11 -7.27 -5.86
N LEU A 92 0.31 -6.42 -6.51
CA LEU A 92 0.64 -5.83 -7.79
C LEU A 92 1.35 -4.48 -7.55
N THR A 93 2.58 -4.32 -8.03
CA THR A 93 3.37 -3.11 -7.78
C THR A 93 4.33 -2.76 -8.92
N LEU A 94 4.53 -1.47 -9.15
CA LEU A 94 5.54 -0.94 -10.07
C LEU A 94 6.97 -1.00 -9.49
N ASN A 95 7.10 -1.19 -8.16
CA ASN A 95 8.40 -1.26 -7.49
C ASN A 95 8.57 -2.56 -6.67
N PRO A 96 8.63 -3.75 -7.30
CA PRO A 96 8.76 -5.02 -6.58
C PRO A 96 9.92 -5.08 -5.58
N LYS A 97 11.03 -4.43 -5.90
CA LYS A 97 12.26 -4.39 -5.09
C LYS A 97 12.12 -3.73 -3.71
N ASP A 98 11.07 -2.92 -3.51
CA ASP A 98 10.85 -2.23 -2.23
C ASP A 98 10.31 -3.20 -1.17
N PHE A 99 9.62 -4.26 -1.62
CA PHE A 99 9.06 -5.32 -0.80
C PHE A 99 10.13 -6.35 -0.38
N VAL A 100 9.76 -7.15 0.62
CA VAL A 100 10.60 -8.23 1.16
C VAL A 100 9.97 -9.55 0.72
N GLU A 101 10.76 -10.59 0.49
CA GLU A 101 10.18 -11.91 0.22
C GLU A 101 9.59 -12.49 1.50
N ILE A 102 8.27 -12.70 1.50
CA ILE A 102 7.49 -13.22 2.62
C ILE A 102 6.68 -14.41 2.15
N GLU A 103 6.73 -15.52 2.89
CA GLU A 103 5.91 -16.69 2.60
C GLU A 103 4.42 -16.33 2.61
N GLY A 104 3.68 -16.82 1.61
CA GLY A 104 2.26 -16.51 1.43
C GLY A 104 1.99 -15.23 0.62
N ILE A 105 3.01 -14.42 0.30
CA ILE A 105 2.89 -13.22 -0.54
C ILE A 105 3.68 -13.38 -1.84
N THR A 106 3.02 -13.14 -2.96
CA THR A 106 3.60 -13.10 -4.30
C THR A 106 3.60 -11.66 -4.81
N ILE A 107 4.77 -11.13 -5.11
CA ILE A 107 4.93 -9.77 -5.63
C ILE A 107 4.99 -9.83 -7.16
N ILE A 108 4.09 -9.11 -7.83
CA ILE A 108 3.93 -9.12 -9.28
C ILE A 108 4.14 -7.72 -9.84
N HIS A 109 4.88 -7.62 -10.93
CA HIS A 109 4.95 -6.39 -11.72
C HIS A 109 3.83 -6.37 -12.77
N PRO A 110 3.10 -5.25 -13.00
CA PRO A 110 2.03 -5.20 -14.00
C PRO A 110 2.41 -5.75 -15.37
N ASN A 111 3.60 -5.41 -15.87
CA ASN A 111 4.07 -5.89 -17.18
C ASN A 111 4.34 -7.41 -17.26
N SER A 112 4.37 -8.14 -16.13
CA SER A 112 4.46 -9.61 -16.16
C SER A 112 3.10 -10.29 -16.25
N ILE A 113 2.00 -9.53 -16.14
CA ILE A 113 0.65 -10.04 -16.37
C ILE A 113 0.33 -9.82 -17.84
N ASN A 114 0.35 -10.89 -18.62
CA ASN A 114 -0.17 -10.85 -19.99
C ASN A 114 -1.70 -10.76 -19.93
N SER A 115 -2.26 -9.81 -20.67
CA SER A 115 -3.71 -9.62 -20.84
C SER A 115 -4.28 -10.58 -21.89
#